data_AF-A0A1V3FIP0-F1
#
_entry.id   AF-A0A1V3FIP0-F1
#
_cell.length_a   1.000
_cell.length_b   1.000
_cell.length_c   1.000
_cell.angle_alpha   90.00
_cell.angle_beta   90.00
_cell.angle_gamma   90.00
#
_symmetry.space_group_name_H-M   'P 1'
#
loop_
_entity.id
_entity.type
_entity.pdbx_description
1 polymer ?
#
loop_
_entity_poly.entity_id
_entity_poly.type
_entity_poly.pdbx_seq_one_letter_code
_entity_poly.pdbx_strand_id
1 'polypeptide(L)'
;MQQQMNTQPHEMMAQPPEMISTKDALYLTDALSWNLLAMKKAHFFASQCQDQEIKQAIERVGQMHQRHYQQLLHQLQPSAHMQ
;
A
#
# COMPACT_ATOMS: atom_id res chain seq x y z
N MET A 1 29.60 -31.49 -37.57
CA MET A 1 28.32 -30.82 -37.24
C MET A 1 28.51 -30.07 -35.92
N GLN A 2 28.59 -28.74 -35.95
CA GLN A 2 28.58 -27.89 -34.76
C GLN A 2 27.26 -27.12 -34.74
N GLN A 3 26.45 -27.36 -33.72
CA GLN A 3 25.23 -26.60 -33.45
C GLN A 3 25.59 -25.28 -32.78
N GLN A 4 25.20 -24.20 -33.44
CA GLN A 4 25.39 -22.84 -32.99
C GLN A 4 24.26 -22.49 -32.01
N MET A 5 24.61 -22.30 -30.74
CA MET A 5 23.69 -21.93 -29.66
C MET A 5 23.32 -20.44 -29.82
N ASN A 6 22.06 -20.15 -30.13
CA ASN A 6 21.54 -18.79 -30.29
C ASN A 6 21.09 -18.25 -28.93
N THR A 7 21.92 -17.43 -28.29
CA THR A 7 21.54 -16.71 -27.06
C THR A 7 20.73 -15.47 -27.42
N GLN A 8 19.42 -15.52 -27.18
CA GLN A 8 18.53 -14.34 -27.28
C GLN A 8 18.81 -13.35 -26.13
N PRO A 9 18.83 -12.03 -26.39
CA PRO A 9 18.96 -11.04 -25.35
C PRO A 9 17.72 -11.06 -24.44
N HIS A 10 17.96 -11.12 -23.12
CA HIS A 10 16.94 -10.91 -22.10
C HIS A 10 16.23 -9.56 -22.34
N GLU A 11 14.92 -9.59 -22.50
CA GLU A 11 14.08 -8.40 -22.52
C GLU A 11 14.32 -7.61 -21.22
N MET A 12 14.90 -6.42 -21.34
CA MET A 12 15.02 -5.46 -20.25
C MET A 12 13.60 -5.14 -19.76
N MET A 13 13.28 -5.49 -18.52
CA MET A 13 11.97 -5.17 -17.94
C MET A 13 11.75 -3.65 -18.02
N ALA A 14 10.68 -3.23 -18.70
CA ALA A 14 10.31 -1.84 -18.78
C ALA A 14 10.00 -1.30 -17.37
N GLN A 15 10.65 -0.22 -16.98
CA GLN A 15 10.31 0.47 -15.74
C GLN A 15 8.94 1.14 -15.88
N PRO A 16 8.12 1.16 -14.81
CA PRO A 16 6.83 1.81 -14.85
C PRO A 16 7.00 3.33 -15.08
N PRO A 17 6.08 3.97 -15.82
CA PRO A 17 6.13 5.41 -16.07
C PRO A 17 6.03 6.20 -14.76
N GLU A 18 6.71 7.35 -14.68
CA GLU A 18 6.78 8.18 -13.47
C GLU A 18 5.46 8.88 -13.09
N MET A 19 4.43 8.78 -13.94
CA MET A 19 3.16 9.46 -13.77
C MET A 19 2.08 8.51 -13.26
N ILE A 20 1.38 8.93 -12.20
CA ILE A 20 0.20 8.24 -11.67
C ILE A 20 -0.92 8.36 -12.70
N SER A 21 -1.37 7.24 -13.27
CA SER A 21 -2.51 7.24 -14.17
C SER A 21 -3.82 7.45 -13.40
N THR A 22 -4.91 7.80 -14.10
CA THR A 22 -6.24 7.86 -13.49
C THR A 22 -6.63 6.54 -12.81
N LYS A 23 -6.24 5.40 -13.38
CA LYS A 23 -6.52 4.09 -12.80
C LYS A 23 -5.76 3.90 -11.48
N ASP A 24 -4.48 4.29 -11.45
CA ASP A 24 -3.67 4.22 -10.23
C ASP A 24 -4.27 5.13 -9.14
N ALA A 25 -4.67 6.35 -9.50
CA ALA A 25 -5.28 7.30 -8.58
C ALA A 25 -6.60 6.75 -7.97
N LEU A 26 -7.41 6.04 -8.75
CA LEU A 26 -8.63 5.38 -8.25
C LEU A 26 -8.28 4.28 -7.24
N TYR A 27 -7.34 3.39 -7.58
CA TYR A 27 -6.91 2.33 -6.65
C TYR A 27 -6.28 2.87 -5.37
N LEU A 28 -5.50 3.95 -5.46
CA LEU A 28 -4.92 4.63 -4.31
C LEU A 28 -6.01 5.25 -3.43
N THR A 29 -7.04 5.84 -4.03
CA THR A 29 -8.19 6.38 -3.32
C THR A 29 -8.95 5.29 -2.56
N ASP A 30 -9.16 4.14 -3.20
CA ASP A 30 -9.78 2.98 -2.55
C ASP A 30 -8.93 2.45 -1.40
N ALA A 31 -7.62 2.30 -1.61
CA ALA A 31 -6.70 1.84 -0.58
C ALA A 31 -6.66 2.78 0.64
N LEU A 32 -6.66 4.09 0.42
CA LEU A 32 -6.78 5.10 1.48
C LEU A 32 -8.11 4.95 2.23
N SER A 33 -9.21 4.81 1.49
CA SER A 33 -10.55 4.67 2.07
C SER A 33 -10.69 3.40 2.92
N TRP A 34 -10.15 2.28 2.44
CA TRP A 34 -10.16 1.02 3.18
C TRP A 34 -9.34 1.08 4.45
N ASN A 35 -8.13 1.67 4.43
CA ASN A 35 -7.32 1.82 5.65
C ASN A 35 -8.00 2.74 6.68
N LEU A 36 -8.61 3.85 6.22
CA LEU A 36 -9.35 4.77 7.10
C LEU A 36 -10.57 4.10 7.74
N LEU A 37 -11.34 3.35 6.95
CA LEU A 37 -12.50 2.62 7.46
C LEU A 37 -12.08 1.53 8.45
N ALA A 38 -11.03 0.77 8.10
CA ALA A 38 -10.53 -0.31 8.94
C ALA A 38 -10.02 0.21 10.30
N MET A 39 -9.23 1.29 10.34
CA MET A 39 -8.76 1.86 11.61
C MET A 39 -9.92 2.36 12.48
N LYS A 40 -10.94 2.99 11.89
CA LYS A 40 -12.14 3.46 12.62
C LYS A 40 -12.95 2.30 13.19
N LYS A 41 -13.17 1.26 12.40
CA LYS A 41 -13.89 0.05 12.84
C LYS A 41 -13.11 -0.70 13.91
N ALA A 42 -11.79 -0.84 13.77
CA ALA A 42 -10.95 -1.44 14.79
C ALA A 42 -11.07 -0.68 16.11
N HIS A 43 -10.95 0.65 16.10
CA HIS A 43 -11.12 1.46 17.30
C HIS A 43 -12.51 1.28 17.94
N PHE A 44 -13.57 1.30 17.12
CA PHE A 44 -14.94 1.06 17.59
C PHE A 44 -15.13 -0.32 18.22
N PHE A 45 -14.60 -1.39 17.61
CA PHE A 45 -14.75 -2.73 18.18
C PHE A 45 -13.88 -2.94 19.43
N ALA A 46 -12.68 -2.34 19.47
CA ALA A 46 -11.84 -2.36 20.67
C ALA A 46 -12.52 -1.67 21.86
N SER A 47 -13.30 -0.60 21.65
CA SER A 47 -14.02 0.09 22.73
C SER A 47 -15.16 -0.75 23.33
N GLN A 48 -15.72 -1.68 22.56
CA GLN A 48 -16.79 -2.57 22.99
C GLN A 48 -16.29 -3.95 23.46
N CYS A 49 -14.99 -4.22 23.35
CA CYS A 49 -14.39 -5.50 23.69
C CYS A 49 -14.00 -5.55 25.18
N GLN A 50 -14.44 -6.60 25.87
CA GLN A 50 -14.15 -6.81 27.30
C GLN A 50 -12.89 -7.65 27.50
N ASP A 51 -12.65 -8.61 26.61
CA ASP A 51 -11.46 -9.45 26.63
C ASP A 51 -10.23 -8.61 26.29
N GLN A 52 -9.26 -8.59 27.19
CA GLN A 52 -8.07 -7.74 27.07
C GLN A 52 -7.15 -8.20 25.93
N GLU A 53 -7.01 -9.50 25.70
CA GLU A 53 -6.14 -10.01 24.66
C GLU A 53 -6.71 -9.67 23.27
N ILE A 54 -8.02 -9.88 23.10
CA ILE A 54 -8.72 -9.55 21.87
C ILE A 54 -8.71 -8.03 21.63
N LYS A 55 -9.01 -7.22 22.66
CA LYS A 55 -8.95 -5.76 22.55
C LYS A 55 -7.59 -5.29 22.05
N GLN A 56 -6.50 -5.78 22.65
CA GLN A 56 -5.14 -5.41 22.24
C GLN A 56 -4.85 -5.87 20.80
N ALA A 57 -5.31 -7.05 20.40
CA ALA A 57 -5.16 -7.50 19.01
C ALA A 57 -5.87 -6.58 18.02
N ILE A 58 -7.10 -6.15 18.33
CA ILE A 58 -7.87 -5.21 17.51
C ILE A 58 -7.16 -3.85 17.45
N GLU A 59 -6.64 -3.34 18.57
CA GLU A 59 -5.89 -2.08 18.60
C GLU A 59 -4.63 -2.13 17.73
N ARG A 60 -3.88 -3.24 17.76
CA ARG A 60 -2.71 -3.44 16.88
C ARG A 60 -3.10 -3.42 15.40
N VAL A 61 -4.23 -4.03 15.04
CA VAL A 61 -4.76 -3.98 13.66
C VAL A 61 -5.12 -2.54 13.27
N GLY A 62 -5.77 -1.80 14.17
CA GLY A 62 -6.09 -0.38 13.94
C GLY A 62 -4.85 0.47 13.70
N GLN A 63 -3.82 0.30 14.53
CA GLN A 63 -2.53 0.99 14.39
C GLN A 63 -1.82 0.63 13.08
N MET A 64 -1.84 -0.65 12.68
CA MET A 64 -1.26 -1.09 11.41
C MET A 64 -1.92 -0.36 10.22
N HIS A 65 -3.25 -0.32 10.17
CA HIS A 65 -3.97 0.40 9.11
C HIS A 65 -3.71 1.91 9.12
N GLN A 66 -3.58 2.52 10.29
CA GLN A 66 -3.20 3.92 10.41
C GLN A 66 -1.81 4.18 9.79
N ARG A 67 -0.82 3.34 10.09
CA ARG A 67 0.52 3.47 9.50
C ARG A 67 0.49 3.32 7.98
N HIS A 68 -0.24 2.32 7.45
CA HIS A 68 -0.35 2.13 6.00
C HIS A 68 -1.02 3.34 5.33
N TYR A 69 -2.06 3.91 5.94
CA TYR A 69 -2.69 5.13 5.45
C TYR A 69 -1.71 6.30 5.38
N GLN A 70 -0.92 6.51 6.44
CA GLN A 70 0.09 7.57 6.50
C GLN A 70 1.21 7.35 5.48
N GLN A 71 1.66 6.12 5.29
CA GLN A 71 2.66 5.78 4.27
C GLN A 71 2.16 6.10 2.87
N LEU A 72 0.94 5.68 2.52
CA LEU A 72 0.33 6.00 1.22
C LEU A 72 0.20 7.52 1.04
N LEU A 73 -0.30 8.25 2.03
CA LEU A 73 -0.37 9.71 1.95
C LEU A 73 0.99 10.36 1.75
N HIS A 74 2.03 9.88 2.44
CA HIS A 74 3.37 10.43 2.30
C HIS A 74 3.94 10.21 0.90
N GLN A 75 3.68 9.06 0.26
CA GLN A 75 4.09 8.80 -1.12
C GLN A 75 3.32 9.66 -2.15
N LEU A 76 2.10 10.07 -1.82
CA LEU A 76 1.25 10.89 -2.69
C LEU A 76 1.42 12.38 -2.49
N GLN A 77 2.04 12.81 -1.39
CA GLN A 77 2.47 14.19 -1.26
C GLN A 77 3.49 14.45 -2.37
N PRO A 78 3.24 15.40 -3.28
CA PRO A 78 4.25 15.77 -4.26
C PRO A 78 5.48 16.19 -3.47
N SER A 79 6.55 15.40 -3.59
CA SER A 79 7.85 15.79 -3.09
C SER A 79 8.07 17.22 -3.59
N ALA A 80 8.27 18.16 -2.67
CA ALA A 80 8.90 19.44 -2.99
C ALA A 80 10.38 19.18 -3.37
N HIS A 81 10.63 18.24 -4.27
CA HIS A 81 11.86 18.08 -5.02
C HIS A 81 11.72 18.95 -6.25
N MET A 82 11.75 20.27 -6.02
CA MET A 82 12.45 21.15 -6.94
C MET A 82 13.93 21.01 -6.62
N GLN A 83 14.65 20.29 -7.47
CA GLN A 83 16.03 20.60 -7.80
C GLN A 83 16.14 20.74 -9.31
#